data_AF-A0A2D6YN92-F1
#
_entry.id   AF-A0A2D6YN92-F1
#
_cell.length_a   1.000
_cell.length_b   1.000
_cell.length_c   1.000
_cell.angle_alpha   90.00
_cell.angle_beta   90.00
_cell.angle_gamma   90.00
#
_symmetry.space_group_name_H-M   'P 1'
#
loop_
_entity.id
_entity.type
_entity.pdbx_description
1 polymer ?
#
loop_
_entity_poly.entity_id
_entity_poly.type
_entity_poly.pdbx_seq_one_letter_code
_entity_poly.pdbx_strand_id
1 'polypeptide(L)'
;MMLMVLLSCLVTLIFLAVVAWALIQINNHLAAIGGTPESFLAKLRLGLRAIEKQTSHLPPMLEQTNTVLASIKGGLPILANNLTPQAVTGEKND
;
A
#
# COMPACT_ATOMS: atom_id res chain seq x y z
N MET A 1 -60.28 23.52 2.89
CA MET A 1 -59.13 24.12 2.18
C MET A 1 -58.02 24.54 3.15
N MET A 2 -58.28 25.40 4.13
CA MET A 2 -57.29 25.84 5.14
C MET A 2 -56.62 24.71 5.92
N LEU A 3 -57.39 23.70 6.37
CA LEU A 3 -56.85 22.54 7.10
C LEU A 3 -55.88 21.71 6.25
N MET A 4 -56.18 21.51 4.96
CA MET A 4 -55.29 20.80 4.03
C MET A 4 -54.00 21.57 3.81
N VAL A 5 -54.08 22.90 3.68
CA VAL A 5 -52.89 23.76 3.55
C VAL A 5 -52.02 23.71 4.81
N LEU A 6 -52.62 23.78 6.00
CA LEU A 6 -51.90 23.64 7.27
C LEU A 6 -51.23 22.28 7.41
N LEU A 7 -51.93 21.21 7.04
CA LEU A 7 -51.39 19.85 7.07
C LEU A 7 -50.21 19.70 6.09
N SER A 8 -50.34 20.18 4.85
CA SER A 8 -49.26 20.17 3.86
C SER A 8 -48.04 20.97 4.34
N CYS A 9 -48.27 22.16 4.92
CA CYS A 9 -47.20 22.98 5.51
C CYS A 9 -46.48 22.21 6.64
N LEU A 10 -47.24 21.62 7.57
CA LEU A 10 -46.69 20.82 8.66
C LEU A 10 -45.85 19.65 8.13
N VAL A 11 -46.35 18.90 7.15
CA VAL A 11 -45.61 17.79 6.53
C VAL A 11 -44.31 18.27 5.88
N THR A 12 -44.34 19.40 5.16
CA THR A 12 -43.11 19.94 4.56
C THR A 12 -42.08 20.38 5.60
N LEU A 13 -42.52 20.95 6.72
CA LEU A 13 -41.61 21.32 7.83
C LEU A 13 -41.01 20.09 8.52
N ILE A 14 -41.81 19.04 8.76
CA ILE A 14 -41.32 17.78 9.32
C ILE A 14 -40.28 17.16 8.37
N PHE A 15 -40.58 17.13 7.07
CA PHE A 15 -39.64 16.62 6.07
C PHE A 15 -38.32 17.39 6.07
N LEU A 16 -38.38 18.72 6.07
CA LEU A 16 -37.20 19.58 6.15
C LEU A 16 -36.38 19.28 7.43
N ALA A 17 -37.04 19.14 8.58
CA ALA A 17 -36.40 18.84 9.84
C ALA A 17 -35.66 17.48 9.81
N VAL A 18 -36.28 16.46 9.22
CA VAL A 18 -35.66 15.14 9.05
C VAL A 18 -34.44 15.21 8.15
N VAL A 19 -34.52 15.92 7.02
CA VAL A 19 -33.39 16.11 6.10
C VAL A 19 -32.24 16.84 6.81
N ALA A 20 -32.53 17.93 7.51
CA ALA A 20 -31.51 18.68 8.26
C ALA A 20 -30.84 17.79 9.32
N TRP A 21 -31.62 17.00 10.06
CA TRP A 21 -31.09 16.07 11.06
C TRP A 21 -30.17 15.01 10.43
N ALA A 22 -30.57 14.43 9.30
CA ALA A 22 -29.75 13.46 8.58
C ALA A 22 -28.43 14.07 8.08
N LEU A 23 -28.47 15.29 7.54
CA LEU A 23 -27.28 16.00 7.08
C LEU A 23 -26.30 16.30 8.22
N ILE A 24 -26.80 16.71 9.38
CA ILE A 24 -25.98 16.93 10.58
C ILE A 24 -25.27 15.64 10.98
N GLN A 25 -25.99 14.51 10.99
CA GLN A 25 -25.40 13.21 11.30
C GLN A 25 -24.32 12.81 10.30
N ILE A 26 -24.58 12.95 9.00
CA ILE A 26 -23.58 12.64 7.96
C ILE A 26 -22.34 13.51 8.15
N ASN A 27 -22.51 14.81 8.38
CA ASN A 27 -21.40 15.73 8.58
C ASN A 27 -20.54 15.35 9.79
N ASN A 28 -21.17 14.97 10.91
CA ASN A 28 -20.46 14.51 12.10
C ASN A 28 -19.61 13.26 11.83
N HIS A 29 -20.14 12.31 11.05
CA HIS A 29 -19.38 11.14 10.65
C HIS A 29 -18.23 11.47 9.69
N LEU A 30 -18.46 12.37 8.73
CA LEU A 30 -17.42 12.80 7.78
C LEU A 30 -16.27 13.54 8.46
N ALA A 31 -16.53 14.29 9.53
CA ALA A 31 -15.50 15.01 10.28
C ALA A 31 -14.43 14.08 10.91
N ALA A 32 -14.81 12.84 11.25
CA ALA A 32 -13.86 11.83 11.74
C ALA A 32 -13.01 11.24 10.59
N ILE A 33 -13.55 11.20 9.37
CA ILE A 33 -12.87 10.64 8.19
C ILE A 33 -11.84 11.63 7.65
N GLY A 34 -12.26 12.90 7.44
CA GLY A 34 -11.48 13.91 6.73
C GLY A 34 -11.64 15.32 7.29
N GLY A 35 -10.78 16.23 6.85
CA GLY A 35 -10.90 17.67 7.13
C GLY A 35 -10.21 18.16 8.40
N THR A 36 -9.70 17.27 9.25
CA THR A 36 -8.92 17.64 10.44
C THR A 36 -7.60 16.85 10.53
N PRO A 37 -6.58 17.36 11.24
CA PRO A 37 -5.31 16.65 11.43
C PRO A 37 -5.45 15.32 12.18
N GLU A 38 -6.50 15.18 12.99
CA GLU A 38 -6.81 13.97 13.75
C GLU A 38 -7.70 12.97 13.01
N SER A 39 -8.10 13.28 11.78
CA SER A 39 -8.98 12.42 11.00
C SER A 39 -8.28 11.15 10.52
N PHE A 40 -9.07 10.12 10.20
CA PHE A 40 -8.52 8.85 9.72
C PHE A 40 -7.63 8.99 8.47
N LEU A 41 -8.04 9.83 7.51
CA LEU A 41 -7.24 10.10 6.31
C LEU A 41 -5.90 10.78 6.62
N ALA A 42 -5.87 11.68 7.61
CA ALA A 42 -4.63 12.32 8.03
C ALA A 42 -3.66 11.29 8.66
N LYS A 43 -4.20 10.39 9.49
CA LYS A 43 -3.43 9.28 10.10
C LYS A 43 -2.93 8.29 9.04
N LEU A 44 -3.78 7.93 8.08
CA LEU A 44 -3.40 7.06 6.95
C LEU A 44 -2.27 7.69 6.12
N ARG A 45 -2.35 8.98 5.81
CA ARG A 45 -1.28 9.69 5.08
C ARG A 45 0.05 9.66 5.84
N LEU A 46 0.02 9.92 7.15
CA LEU A 46 1.21 9.85 7.99
C LEU A 46 1.79 8.43 8.05
N GLY A 47 0.93 7.43 8.23
CA GLY A 47 1.31 6.01 8.24
C GLY A 47 1.92 5.58 6.90
N LEU A 48 1.30 5.95 5.78
CA LEU A 48 1.80 5.65 4.45
C LEU A 48 3.18 6.29 4.20
N ARG A 49 3.36 7.54 4.62
CA ARG A 49 4.65 8.23 4.52
C ARG A 49 5.73 7.58 5.38
N ALA A 50 5.37 7.07 6.56
CA ALA A 50 6.31 6.32 7.40
C ALA A 50 6.72 5.01 6.72
N ILE A 51 5.77 4.27 6.15
CA ILE A 51 6.04 3.04 5.39
C ILE A 51 6.93 3.32 4.19
N GLU A 52 6.63 4.36 3.41
CA GLU A 52 7.45 4.76 2.26
C GLU A 52 8.89 5.06 2.70
N LYS A 53 9.07 5.85 3.76
CA LYS A 53 10.40 6.17 4.29
C LYS A 53 11.15 4.93 4.79
N GLN A 54 10.45 3.98 5.39
CA GLN A 54 11.05 2.74 5.88
C GLN A 54 11.30 1.72 4.77
N THR A 55 10.60 1.77 3.65
CA THR A 55 10.70 0.76 2.58
C THR A 55 11.40 1.27 1.32
N SER A 56 11.68 2.57 1.22
CA SER A 56 12.32 3.19 0.04
C SER A 56 13.68 2.60 -0.32
N HIS A 57 14.35 1.96 0.64
CA HIS A 57 15.66 1.32 0.44
C HIS A 57 15.56 -0.15 0.00
N LEU A 58 14.37 -0.77 0.04
CA LEU A 58 14.19 -2.16 -0.37
C LEU A 58 14.46 -2.39 -1.87
N PRO A 59 13.96 -1.54 -2.81
CA PRO A 59 14.23 -1.73 -4.23
C PRO A 59 15.72 -1.81 -4.60
N PRO A 60 16.60 -0.87 -4.19
CA PRO A 60 18.03 -0.97 -4.51
C PRO A 60 18.71 -2.17 -3.83
N MET A 61 18.29 -2.56 -2.62
CA MET A 61 18.82 -3.78 -1.97
C MET A 61 18.43 -5.06 -2.72
N LEU A 62 17.20 -5.12 -3.25
CA LEU A 62 16.78 -6.25 -4.09
C LEU A 62 17.59 -6.33 -5.38
N GLU A 63 17.84 -5.20 -6.03
CA GLU A 63 18.66 -5.14 -7.24
C GLU A 63 20.09 -5.63 -6.98
N GLN A 64 20.74 -5.09 -5.94
CA GLN A 64 22.08 -5.51 -5.53
C GLN A 64 22.14 -7.01 -5.21
N THR A 65 21.16 -7.51 -4.47
CA THR A 65 21.09 -8.94 -4.10
C THR A 65 20.96 -9.82 -5.34
N ASN A 66 20.09 -9.43 -6.29
CA ASN A 66 19.92 -10.13 -7.55
C ASN A 66 21.21 -10.13 -8.40
N THR A 67 21.95 -9.01 -8.43
CA THR A 67 23.24 -8.94 -9.11
C THR A 67 24.24 -9.93 -8.50
N VAL A 68 24.36 -9.95 -7.17
CA VAL A 68 25.25 -10.89 -6.46
C VAL A 68 24.85 -12.34 -6.73
N LEU A 69 23.56 -12.67 -6.65
CA LEU A 69 23.07 -14.01 -6.95
C LEU A 69 23.35 -14.41 -8.41
N ALA A 70 23.21 -13.48 -9.36
CA ALA A 70 23.53 -13.73 -10.75
C ALA A 70 25.03 -14.00 -10.95
N SER A 71 25.90 -13.26 -10.27
CA SER A 71 27.35 -13.50 -10.27
C SER A 71 27.71 -14.86 -9.68
N ILE A 72 27.10 -15.24 -8.55
CA ILE A 72 27.30 -16.55 -7.94
C ILE A 72 26.83 -17.66 -8.89
N LYS A 73 25.64 -17.53 -9.48
CA LYS A 73 25.11 -18.49 -10.46
C LYS A 73 26.04 -18.64 -11.67
N GLY A 74 26.66 -17.55 -12.14
CA GLY A 74 27.63 -17.59 -13.25
C GLY A 74 28.98 -18.21 -12.87
N GLY A 75 29.46 -17.99 -11.65
CA GLY A 75 30.75 -18.48 -11.17
C GLY A 75 30.74 -19.94 -10.67
N LEU A 76 29.62 -20.43 -10.15
CA LEU A 76 29.52 -21.78 -9.57
C LEU A 76 29.84 -22.91 -10.57
N PRO A 77 29.40 -22.88 -11.84
CA PRO A 77 29.79 -23.88 -12.85
C PRO A 77 31.28 -23.82 -13.20
N ILE A 78 31.86 -22.61 -13.21
CA ILE A 78 33.30 -22.42 -13.48
C ILE A 78 34.10 -23.06 -12.35
N LEU A 79 33.72 -22.82 -11.10
CA LEU A 79 34.36 -23.47 -9.95
C LEU A 79 34.19 -24.99 -9.99
N ALA A 80 33.01 -25.49 -10.33
CA ALA A 80 32.77 -26.93 -10.48
C ALA A 80 33.70 -27.56 -11.53
N ASN A 81 33.87 -26.91 -12.69
CA ASN A 81 34.77 -27.38 -13.76
C ASN A 81 36.26 -27.33 -13.38
N ASN A 82 36.67 -26.40 -12.50
CA ASN A 82 38.04 -26.32 -12.00
C ASN A 82 38.33 -27.32 -10.87
N LEU A 83 37.30 -27.78 -10.15
CA LEU A 83 37.40 -28.75 -9.06
C LEU A 83 37.19 -30.20 -9.52
N THR A 84 36.60 -30.43 -10.69
CA THR A 84 36.69 -31.74 -11.35
C THR A 84 38.15 -32.00 -11.68
N PRO A 85 38.76 -33.09 -11.16
CA PRO A 85 40.14 -33.40 -11.47
C PRO A 85 40.28 -33.47 -12.98
N GLN A 86 41.08 -32.57 -13.56
CA GLN A 86 41.60 -32.85 -14.88
C GLN A 86 42.44 -34.10 -14.68
N ALA A 87 41.91 -35.24 -15.15
CA ALA A 87 42.68 -36.46 -15.26
C ALA A 87 43.97 -36.06 -15.95
N VAL A 88 45.06 -36.08 -15.20
CA VAL A 88 46.40 -35.92 -15.75
C VAL A 88 46.51 -37.07 -16.74
N THR A 89 46.22 -36.78 -18.00
CA THR A 89 46.64 -37.58 -19.13
C THR A 89 48.15 -37.44 -19.16
N GLY A 90 48.81 -38.15 -18.24
CA GLY A 90 50.20 -38.50 -18.34
C GLY A 90 50.33 -39.32 -19.60
N GLU A 91 50.76 -38.63 -20.65
CA GLU A 91 51.41 -39.19 -21.82
C GLU A 91 52.46 -40.19 -21.33
N LYS A 92 52.12 -41.48 -21.37
CA LYS A 92 53.09 -42.55 -21.23
C LYS A 92 53.76 -42.68 -22.59
N ASN A 93 54.84 -41.92 -22.78
CA ASN A 93 55.88 -42.27 -23.73
C ASN A 93 56.64 -43.49 -23.15
N ASP A 94 56.60 -44.57 -23.94
CA ASP A 94 57.55 -45.70 -24.07
C ASP A 94 56.81 -47.00 -24.40
#